data_AF-A0A9D9M247-F1
#
_entry.id   AF-A0A9D9M247-F1
#
_cell.length_a   1.000
_cell.length_b   1.000
_cell.length_c   1.000
_cell.angle_alpha   90.00
_cell.angle_beta   90.00
_cell.angle_gamma   90.00
#
_symmetry.space_group_name_H-M   'P 1'
#
loop_
_entity.id
_entity.type
_entity.pdbx_description
1 polymer ?
#
loop_
_entity_poly.entity_id
_entity_poly.type
_entity_poly.pdbx_seq_one_letter_code
_entity_poly.pdbx_strand_id
1 'polypeptide(L)' 'LDEPLHGLDNTNRRLVKDIIETFCQRKNKTMIMVTHYQEELPACITNHFELYRKK' A
#
# COMPACT_ATOMS: atom_id res chain seq x y z
N LEU A 1 -0.43 1.35 -7.56
CA LEU A 1 -1.70 0.76 -7.10
C LEU A 1 -2.54 1.89 -6.56
N ASP A 2 -3.73 2.07 -7.11
CA ASP A 2 -4.65 3.13 -6.70
C ASP A 2 -5.71 2.53 -5.78
N GLU A 3 -5.71 2.93 -4.50
CA GLU A 3 -6.60 2.42 -3.44
C GLU A 3 -6.73 0.88 -3.35
N PRO A 4 -5.63 0.11 -3.26
CA PRO A 4 -5.67 -1.36 -3.40
C PRO A 4 -6.38 -2.10 -2.24
N LEU A 5 -6.63 -1.44 -1.11
CA LEU A 5 -7.27 -2.04 0.07
C LEU A 5 -8.70 -1.52 0.31
N HIS A 6 -9.19 -0.66 -0.57
CA HIS A 6 -10.51 -0.04 -0.44
C HIS A 6 -11.61 -1.07 -0.75
N GLY A 7 -12.65 -1.10 0.09
CA GLY A 7 -13.80 -2.00 -0.06
C GLY A 7 -13.57 -3.43 0.42
N LEU A 8 -12.37 -3.74 0.93
CA LEU A 8 -12.06 -5.03 1.52
C LEU A 8 -12.37 -5.05 3.02
N ASP A 9 -12.90 -6.18 3.50
CA ASP A 9 -12.94 -6.48 4.93
C ASP A 9 -11.53 -6.65 5.52
N ASN A 10 -11.45 -6.70 6.85
CA ASN A 10 -10.17 -6.82 7.56
C ASN A 10 -9.34 -8.05 7.18
N THR A 11 -9.98 -9.17 6.85
CA THR A 11 -9.30 -10.42 6.50
C THR A 11 -8.67 -10.31 5.12
N ASN A 12 -9.47 -9.88 4.14
CA ASN A 12 -9.01 -9.69 2.77
C ASN A 12 -7.95 -8.59 2.66
N ARG A 13 -8.09 -7.53 3.45
CA ARG A 13 -7.08 -6.48 3.57
C ARG A 13 -5.73 -7.02 4.03
N ARG A 14 -5.73 -7.93 5.02
CA ARG A 14 -4.49 -8.57 5.49
C ARG A 14 -3.87 -9.45 4.41
N LEU A 15 -4.66 -10.26 3.71
CA LEU A 15 -4.17 -11.10 2.62
C LEU A 15 -3.53 -10.27 1.50
N VAL A 16 -4.15 -9.17 1.09
CA VAL A 16 -3.59 -8.29 0.06
C VAL A 16 -2.30 -7.63 0.53
N LYS A 17 -2.22 -7.20 1.80
CA LYS A 17 -0.97 -6.69 2.39
C LYS A 17 0.15 -7.73 2.33
N ASP A 18 -0.12 -8.97 2.74
CA ASP A 18 0.87 -10.07 2.73
C ASP A 18 1.36 -10.36 1.30
N ILE A 19 0.47 -10.33 0.31
CA ILE A 19 0.81 -10.49 -1.12
C ILE A 19 1.73 -9.37 -1.59
N ILE A 20 1.39 -8.12 -1.28
CA ILE A 20 2.18 -6.94 -1.65
C ILE A 20 3.58 -7.01 -1.02
N GLU A 21 3.66 -7.33 0.27
CA GLU A 21 4.94 -7.45 0.98
C GLU A 21 5.81 -8.55 0.37
N THR A 22 5.24 -9.73 0.14
CA THR A 22 5.94 -10.86 -0.49
C THR A 22 6.42 -10.51 -1.91
N PHE A 23 5.62 -9.75 -2.66
CA PHE A 23 5.99 -9.30 -4.00
C PHE A 23 7.17 -8.33 -3.96
N CYS A 24 7.17 -7.38 -3.02
CA CYS A 24 8.22 -6.38 -2.83
C CYS A 24 9.55 -6.98 -2.35
N GLN A 25 9.55 -8.16 -1.71
CA GLN A 25 10.77 -8.88 -1.33
C GLN A 25 11.57 -9.40 -2.55
N ARG A 26 10.95 -9.49 -3.73
CA ARG A 26 11.63 -9.98 -4.94
C ARG A 26 12.57 -8.91 -5.49
N LYS A 27 13.73 -9.32 -6.00
CA LYS A 27 14.72 -8.40 -6.59
C LYS A 27 14.15 -7.65 -7.79
N ASN A 28 14.62 -6.41 -7.97
CA ASN A 28 14.30 -5.52 -9.09
C ASN A 28 12.79 -5.23 -9.22
N LYS A 29 12.12 -4.99 -8.09
CA LYS A 29 10.73 -4.53 -8.04
C LYS A 29 10.66 -3.16 -7.39
N THR A 30 9.85 -2.30 -7.98
CA THR A 30 9.50 -0.98 -7.46
C THR A 30 8.00 -0.91 -7.41
N MET A 31 7.45 -0.61 -6.24
CA MET A 31 6.02 -0.42 -6.05
C MET A 31 5.74 1.04 -5.69
N ILE A 32 4.71 1.61 -6.33
CA ILE A 32 4.11 2.88 -5.94
C ILE A 32 2.66 2.58 -5.55
N MET A 33 2.27 3.00 -4.35
CA MET A 33 0.93 2.83 -3.80
C MET A 33 0.36 4.20 -3.44
N VAL A 34 -0.90 4.41 -3.78
CA VAL A 34 -1.69 5.58 -3.42
C VAL A 34 -2.83 5.09 -2.54
N THR A 35 -3.02 5.74 -1.40
CA THR A 35 -4.14 5.50 -0.50
C THR A 35 -4.43 6.73 0.33
N HIS A 36 -5.68 6.88 0.76
CA HIS A 36 -6.12 7.89 1.73
C HIS A 36 -5.91 7.49 3.19
N TYR A 37 -5.55 6.23 3.47
CA TYR A 37 -5.42 5.70 4.83
C TYR A 37 -3.97 5.31 5.12
N GLN A 38 -3.31 5.98 6.06
CA GLN A 38 -1.90 5.72 6.34
C GLN A 38 -1.68 4.37 7.02
N GLU A 39 -2.64 3.94 7.86
CA GLU A 39 -2.70 2.63 8.51
C GLU A 39 -2.84 1.46 7.51
N GLU A 40 -3.22 1.76 6.27
CA GLU A 40 -3.33 0.78 5.18
C GLU A 40 -1.98 0.52 4.50
N LEU A 41 -0.95 1.32 4.78
CA LEU A 41 0.36 1.13 4.17
C LEU A 41 1.01 -0.17 4.68
N PRO A 42 1.57 -1.00 3.76
CA PRO A 42 2.32 -2.19 4.14
C PRO A 42 3.69 -1.81 4.73
N ALA A 43 4.28 -2.71 5.53
CA ALA A 43 5.57 -2.46 6.18
C ALA A 43 6.74 -2.34 5.19
N CYS A 44 6.54 -2.81 3.94
CA CYS A 44 7.55 -2.74 2.88
C CYS A 44 7.70 -1.35 2.25
N ILE A 45 6.92 -0.34 2.66
CA ILE A 45 7.08 1.03 2.16
C ILE A 45 8.35 1.63 2.75
N THR A 46 9.22 2.12 1.87
CA THR A 46 10.51 2.74 2.24
C THR A 46 10.48 4.25 2.18
N ASN A 47 9.57 4.83 1.41
CA ASN A 47 9.45 6.26 1.21
C ASN A 47 7.98 6.66 1.22
N HIS A 48 7.68 7.78 1.87
CA HIS A 48 6.33 8.32 1.98
C HIS A 48 6.30 9.72 1.38
N PHE A 49 5.22 10.04 0.66
CA PHE A 49 4.97 11.36 0.13
C PHE A 49 3.51 11.74 0.36
N GLU A 50 3.28 12.81 1.11
CA GLU A 50 1.94 13.28 1.44
C GLU A 50 1.51 14.40 0.47
N LEU A 51 0.33 14.23 -0.11
CA LEU A 51 -0.27 15.19 -1.03
C LEU A 51 -1.38 15.98 -0.34
N TYR A 52 -1.22 17.30 -0.27
CA TYR A 52 -2.23 18.20 0.25
C TYR A 52 -2.89 18.97 -0.89
N ARG A 53 -4.23 19.01 -0.88
CA ARG A 53 -4.97 19.88 -1.79
C ARG A 53 -4.76 21.34 -1.36
N LYS A 54 -4.03 22.11 -2.17
CA LYS A 54 -3.96 23.57 -1.99
C LYS A 54 -5.35 24.16 -2.20
N LYS A 55 -5.80 24.98 -1.24
CA LYS A 55 -7.01 25.79 -1.37
C LYS A 55 -6.82 26.90 -2.38
#